data_AF-A0A9D6D104-F1
#
_entry.id   AF-A0A9D6D104-F1
#
_cell.length_a   1.000
_cell.length_b   1.000
_cell.length_c   1.000
_cell.angle_alpha   90.00
_cell.angle_beta   90.00
_cell.angle_gamma   90.00
#
_symmetry.space_group_name_H-M   'P 1'
#
loop_
_entity.id
_entity.type
_entity.pdbx_description
1 polymer ?
#
loop_
_entity_poly.entity_id
_entity_poly.type
_entity_poly.pdbx_seq_one_letter_code
_entity_poly.pdbx_strand_id
1 'polypeptide(L)'
;MTGGKPVVSIPPFVIIAFELTILFGGLATVLGVVTLGRLPRLRPTPTYDPRFTNDRFGVAVHCPPGRGGSVRDILRTAGAEEVRP
;
A
#
# COMPACT_ATOMS: atom_id res chain seq x y z
N MET A 1 26.31 6.78 44.13
CA MET A 1 27.30 5.88 43.47
C MET A 1 26.53 4.79 42.75
N THR A 2 26.67 4.68 41.43
CA THR A 2 26.12 3.56 40.67
C THR A 2 26.82 2.27 41.12
N GLY A 3 26.06 1.33 41.68
CA GLY A 3 26.61 0.15 42.38
C GLY A 3 27.48 -0.78 41.52
N GLY A 4 28.79 -0.51 41.45
CA GLY A 4 29.85 -1.43 41.02
C GLY A 4 29.85 -1.85 39.54
N LYS A 5 28.81 -1.51 38.76
CA LYS A 5 28.69 -1.90 37.35
C LYS A 5 29.49 -0.98 36.43
N PRO A 6 30.18 -1.52 35.40
CA PRO A 6 30.90 -0.73 34.41
C PRO A 6 29.98 0.34 33.79
N VAL A 7 30.52 1.53 33.54
CA VAL A 7 29.79 2.70 32.98
C VAL A 7 29.02 2.32 31.71
N VAL A 8 29.55 1.39 30.92
CA VAL A 8 28.85 0.74 29.82
C VAL A 8 28.70 -0.74 30.12
N SER A 9 27.53 -1.14 30.62
CA SER A 9 27.18 -2.55 30.79
C SER A 9 26.45 -3.04 29.54
N ILE A 10 27.05 -3.95 28.78
CA ILE A 10 26.47 -4.50 27.53
C ILE A 10 25.06 -5.09 27.71
N PRO A 11 24.74 -5.86 28.78
CA PRO A 11 23.45 -6.56 28.85
C PRO A 11 22.21 -5.62 28.83
N PRO A 12 22.18 -4.50 29.59
CA PRO A 12 21.10 -3.51 29.47
C PRO A 12 20.95 -2.87 28.08
N PHE A 13 22.05 -2.60 27.37
CA PHE A 13 21.99 -1.94 26.05
C PHE A 13 21.42 -2.83 24.96
N VAL A 14 21.61 -4.16 25.04
CA VAL A 14 21.06 -5.11 24.08
C VAL A 14 19.54 -5.08 24.06
N ILE A 15 18.91 -5.00 25.23
CA ILE A 15 17.44 -4.96 25.36
C ILE A 15 16.90 -3.69 24.67
N ILE A 16 17.53 -2.54 24.91
CA ILE A 16 17.13 -1.27 24.29
C ILE A 16 17.34 -1.32 22.77
N ALA A 17 18.47 -1.86 22.31
CA ALA A 17 18.77 -1.99 20.88
C ALA A 17 17.80 -2.93 20.16
N PHE A 18 17.36 -4.01 20.81
CA PHE A 18 16.35 -4.93 20.30
C PHE A 18 15.01 -4.20 20.05
N GLU A 19 14.51 -3.48 21.05
CA GLU A 19 13.27 -2.71 20.93
C GLU A 19 13.36 -1.64 19.83
N LEU A 20 14.47 -0.91 19.76
CA LEU A 20 14.70 0.09 18.72
C LEU A 20 14.75 -0.54 17.32
N THR A 21 15.35 -1.72 17.20
CA THR A 21 15.41 -2.44 15.92
C THR A 21 14.01 -2.83 15.45
N ILE A 22 13.16 -3.34 16.35
CA ILE A 22 11.77 -3.67 16.03
C ILE A 22 10.99 -2.40 15.66
N LEU A 23 11.13 -1.34 16.44
CA LEU A 23 10.46 -0.06 16.20
C LEU A 23 10.83 0.52 14.83
N PHE A 24 12.12 0.62 14.51
CA PHE A 24 12.58 1.13 13.23
C PHE A 24 12.24 0.20 12.08
N GLY A 25 12.27 -1.12 12.27
CA GLY A 25 11.84 -2.10 11.27
C GLY A 25 10.36 -1.96 10.93
N GLY A 26 9.49 -1.84 11.93
CA GLY A 26 8.07 -1.59 11.75
C GLY A 26 7.80 -0.25 11.06
N LEU A 27 8.44 0.83 11.53
CA LEU A 27 8.29 2.16 10.93
C LEU A 27 8.78 2.20 9.48
N ALA A 28 9.93 1.59 9.18
CA ALA A 28 10.45 1.48 7.82
C ALA A 28 9.52 0.67 6.91
N THR A 29 8.89 -0.38 7.43
CA THR A 29 7.91 -1.17 6.68
C THR A 29 6.68 -0.33 6.33
N VAL A 30 6.11 0.40 7.31
CA VAL A 30 4.97 1.29 7.07
C VAL A 30 5.34 2.38 6.06
N LEU A 31 6.49 3.04 6.25
CA LEU A 31 7.00 4.04 5.31
C LEU A 31 7.20 3.46 3.91
N GLY A 32 7.73 2.24 3.80
CA GLY A 32 7.90 1.53 2.53
C GLY A 32 6.57 1.27 1.83
N VAL A 33 5.58 0.76 2.56
CA VAL A 33 4.22 0.53 2.02
C VAL A 33 3.58 1.83 1.55
N VAL A 34 3.69 2.90 2.35
CA VAL A 34 3.11 4.22 2.00
C VAL A 34 3.78 4.82 0.77
N THR A 35 5.12 4.81 0.72
CA THR A 35 5.89 5.44 -0.37
C THR A 35 5.84 4.63 -1.67
N LEU A 36 6.07 3.31 -1.60
CA LEU A 36 6.08 2.44 -2.77
C LEU A 36 4.67 2.16 -3.30
N GLY A 37 3.70 1.98 -2.39
CA GLY A 37 2.29 1.80 -2.73
C GLY A 37 1.61 3.07 -3.23
N ARG A 38 2.29 4.22 -3.20
CA ARG A 38 1.74 5.54 -3.56
C ARG A 38 0.40 5.82 -2.84
N LEU A 39 0.31 5.38 -1.59
CA LEU A 39 -0.87 5.50 -0.75
C LEU A 39 -1.25 6.93 -0.32
N PRO A 40 -0.35 7.94 -0.27
CA PRO A 40 -0.78 9.33 -0.06
C PRO A 40 -1.50 9.83 -1.32
N ARG A 41 -2.71 9.32 -1.52
CA ARG A 41 -3.62 9.65 -2.59
C ARG A 41 -4.81 10.35 -1.97
N LEU A 42 -4.64 11.64 -1.70
CA LEU A 42 -5.63 12.49 -1.01
C LEU A 42 -6.96 12.64 -1.77
N ARG A 43 -7.02 12.20 -3.03
CA ARG A 43 -8.24 12.19 -3.85
C ARG A 43 -8.44 10.79 -4.46
N PRO A 44 -9.65 10.23 -4.38
CA PRO A 44 -10.00 9.02 -5.12
C PRO A 44 -9.71 9.19 -6.63
N THR A 45 -9.29 8.12 -7.30
CA THR A 45 -9.17 8.11 -8.76
C THR A 45 -10.55 8.34 -9.36
N PRO A 46 -10.69 9.07 -10.48
CA PRO A 46 -11.97 9.17 -11.19
C PRO A 46 -12.63 7.83 -11.51
N THR A 47 -11.82 6.77 -11.62
CA THR A 47 -12.25 5.40 -11.89
C THR A 47 -12.65 4.61 -10.64
N TYR A 48 -12.54 5.19 -9.43
CA TYR A 48 -12.89 4.49 -8.20
C TYR A 48 -14.42 4.46 -7.99
N ASP A 49 -14.97 3.26 -7.79
CA ASP A 49 -16.35 3.04 -7.36
C ASP A 49 -16.34 2.46 -5.93
N PRO A 50 -17.10 3.02 -4.97
CA PRO A 50 -17.14 2.51 -3.59
C PRO A 50 -17.47 1.02 -3.47
N ARG A 51 -18.21 0.47 -4.44
CA ARG A 51 -18.54 -0.97 -4.48
C ARG A 51 -17.31 -1.86 -4.64
N PHE A 52 -16.17 -1.33 -5.07
CA PHE A 52 -14.91 -2.08 -5.20
C PHE A 52 -14.33 -2.57 -3.87
N THR A 53 -14.71 -1.92 -2.76
CA THR A 53 -14.28 -2.35 -1.42
C THR A 53 -15.29 -3.30 -0.78
N ASN A 54 -16.45 -3.53 -1.42
CA ASN A 54 -17.54 -4.32 -0.85
C ASN A 54 -17.74 -5.64 -1.60
N ASP A 55 -18.36 -5.59 -2.78
CA ASP A 55 -18.89 -6.76 -3.49
C ASP A 55 -18.46 -6.85 -4.96
N ARG A 56 -17.76 -5.84 -5.50
CA ARG A 56 -17.41 -5.76 -6.93
C ARG A 56 -15.89 -5.67 -7.14
N PHE A 57 -15.43 -6.11 -8.31
CA PHE A 57 -14.07 -5.89 -8.79
C PHE A 57 -14.09 -4.96 -10.00
N GLY A 58 -13.09 -4.08 -10.10
CA GLY A 58 -12.96 -3.10 -11.18
C GLY A 58 -11.69 -3.30 -12.00
N VAL A 59 -11.79 -3.17 -13.33
CA VAL A 59 -10.63 -3.14 -14.24
C VAL A 59 -10.63 -1.79 -14.96
N ALA A 60 -9.56 -1.02 -14.76
CA ALA A 60 -9.37 0.27 -15.41
C ALA A 60 -8.40 0.12 -16.59
N VAL A 61 -8.83 0.51 -17.80
CA VAL A 61 -8.00 0.45 -19.01
C VAL A 61 -7.81 1.85 -19.56
N HIS A 62 -6.57 2.31 -19.64
CA HIS A 62 -6.24 3.54 -20.34
C HIS A 62 -6.02 3.24 -21.81
N CYS A 63 -6.79 3.85 -22.71
CA CYS A 63 -6.69 3.61 -24.14
C CYS A 63 -6.66 4.92 -24.95
N PRO A 64 -5.96 4.94 -26.10
CA PRO A 64 -5.93 6.11 -26.98
C PRO A 64 -7.32 6.36 -27.63
N PRO A 65 -7.59 7.60 -28.06
CA PRO A 65 -8.84 7.94 -28.73
C PRO A 65 -9.02 7.05 -29.97
N GLY A 66 -10.23 6.50 -30.11
CA GLY A 66 -10.59 5.56 -31.19
C GLY A 66 -10.54 4.07 -30.81
N ARG A 67 -9.88 3.67 -29.72
CA ARG A 67 -9.85 2.27 -29.26
C ARG A 67 -10.87 1.91 -28.18
N GLY A 68 -11.59 2.89 -27.63
CA GLY A 68 -12.56 2.66 -26.56
C GLY A 68 -13.67 1.67 -26.92
N GLY A 69 -14.14 1.68 -28.18
CA GLY A 69 -15.15 0.73 -28.67
C GLY A 69 -14.65 -0.72 -28.61
N SER A 70 -13.49 -1.00 -29.20
CA SER A 70 -12.88 -2.33 -29.19
C SER A 70 -12.59 -2.84 -27.77
N VAL A 71 -12.08 -1.97 -26.88
CA VAL A 71 -11.84 -2.33 -25.47
C VAL A 71 -13.14 -2.71 -24.78
N ARG A 72 -14.23 -1.97 -25.02
CA ARG A 72 -15.55 -2.28 -24.45
C ARG A 72 -16.05 -3.64 -24.91
N ASP A 73 -15.92 -3.95 -26.19
CA ASP A 73 -16.38 -5.23 -26.74
C ASP A 73 -15.56 -6.41 -26.19
N ILE A 74 -14.25 -6.23 -26.02
CA ILE A 74 -13.38 -7.22 -25.37
C ILE A 74 -13.82 -7.45 -23.92
N LEU A 75 -14.03 -6.39 -23.14
CA LEU A 75 -14.45 -6.52 -21.74
C LEU A 75 -15.82 -7.19 -21.61
N ARG A 76 -16.78 -6.85 -22.48
CA ARG A 76 -18.09 -7.50 -22.51
C ARG A 76 -17.99 -8.98 -22.86
N THR A 77 -17.19 -9.32 -23.88
CA THR A 77 -16.96 -10.71 -24.28
C THR A 77 -16.28 -11.53 -23.18
N ALA A 78 -15.39 -10.89 -22.41
CA ALA A 78 -14.73 -11.49 -21.26
C ALA A 78 -15.64 -11.65 -20.03
N GLY A 79 -16.91 -11.22 -20.09
CA GLY A 79 -17.89 -11.39 -19.02
C GLY A 79 -18.06 -10.19 -18.07
N ALA A 80 -17.62 -8.99 -18.45
CA ALA A 80 -17.85 -7.80 -17.63
C ALA A 80 -19.34 -7.45 -17.51
N GLU A 81 -19.87 -7.48 -16.28
CA GLU A 81 -21.27 -7.16 -15.97
C GLU A 81 -21.60 -5.69 -16.28
N GLU A 82 -20.68 -4.78 -15.96
CA GLU A 82 -20.83 -3.35 -16.21
C GLU A 82 -19.56 -2.81 -16.89
N VAL A 83 -19.72 -2.03 -17.96
CA VAL A 83 -18.60 -1.34 -18.63
C VAL A 83 -18.97 0.12 -18.82
N ARG A 84 -18.18 1.01 -18.22
CA ARG A 84 -18.34 2.48 -18.26
C ARG A 84 -17.24 3.11 -19.14
N PRO A 85 -17.56 4.20 -19.85
CA PRO A 85 -16.58 4.93 -20.67
C PRO A 85 -15.56 5.70 -19.81
#